data_AF-A0A946TQ22-F1
#
_entry.id   AF-A0A946TQ22-F1
#
_cell.length_a   1.000
_cell.length_b   1.000
_cell.length_c   1.000
_cell.angle_alpha   90.00
_cell.angle_beta   90.00
_cell.angle_gamma   90.00
#
_symmetry.space_group_name_H-M   'P 1'
#
loop_
_entity.id
_entity.type
_entity.pdbx_description
1 polymer ?
#
loop_
_entity_poly.entity_id
_entity_poly.type
_entity_poly.pdbx_seq_one_letter_code
_entity_poly.pdbx_strand_id
1 'polypeptide(L)' 'MAEPVNPYQFTLKNENATAALATKLAGIAEPGDVIALIGDLGAGKTSFARAFV' A
#
# COMPACT_ATOMS: atom_id res chain seq x y z
N MET A 1 6.83 -24.50 5.07
CA MET A 1 7.33 -23.51 6.05
C MET A 1 7.51 -22.21 5.30
N ALA A 2 6.77 -21.16 5.64
CA ALA A 2 6.97 -19.84 5.03
C ALA A 2 8.16 -19.15 5.71
N GLU A 3 9.06 -18.58 4.92
CA GLU A 3 10.18 -17.76 5.38
C GLU A 3 9.66 -16.57 6.23
N PRO A 4 10.38 -16.14 7.29
CA PRO A 4 9.98 -14.96 8.04
C PRO A 4 10.10 -13.70 7.15
N VAL A 5 8.96 -13.15 6.76
CA VAL A 5 8.88 -11.88 6.03
C VAL A 5 9.22 -10.76 7.00
N ASN A 6 10.29 -10.00 6.72
CA ASN A 6 10.58 -8.78 7.46
C ASN A 6 9.65 -7.66 6.94
N PRO A 7 8.70 -7.15 7.73
CA PRO A 7 7.74 -6.18 7.24
C PRO A 7 8.40 -4.80 7.06
N TYR A 8 8.13 -4.16 5.92
CA TYR A 8 8.41 -2.73 5.76
C TYR A 8 7.36 -1.92 6.53
N GLN A 9 7.80 -1.00 7.38
CA GLN A 9 6.92 -0.11 8.15
C GLN A 9 7.17 1.36 7.78
N PHE A 10 6.09 2.09 7.52
CA PHE A 10 6.12 3.51 7.19
C PHE A 10 5.12 4.26 8.06
N THR A 11 5.52 5.42 8.59
CA THR A 11 4.59 6.35 9.26
C THR A 11 4.16 7.41 8.26
N LEU A 12 2.88 7.41 7.89
CA LEU A 12 2.31 8.34 6.91
C LEU A 12 1.47 9.39 7.66
N LYS A 13 1.87 10.66 7.57
CA LYS A 13 1.30 11.73 8.40
C LYS A 13 -0.03 12.28 7.87
N ASN A 14 -0.35 12.02 6.61
CA ASN A 14 -1.52 12.56 5.92
C ASN A 14 -1.86 11.72 4.68
N GLU A 15 -3.01 12.02 4.08
CA GLU A 15 -3.50 11.32 2.89
C GLU A 15 -2.58 11.49 1.68
N ASN A 16 -1.95 12.65 1.50
CA ASN A 16 -0.98 12.86 0.42
C ASN A 16 0.24 11.93 0.54
N ALA A 17 0.71 11.63 1.76
CA ALA A 17 1.79 10.68 1.98
C ALA A 17 1.36 9.24 1.62
N THR A 18 0.10 8.88 1.90
CA THR A 18 -0.49 7.61 1.47
C THR A 18 -0.57 7.52 -0.06
N ALA A 19 -1.01 8.58 -0.73
CA ALA A 19 -1.05 8.63 -2.18
C ALA A 19 0.35 8.51 -2.80
N ALA A 20 1.33 9.24 -2.27
CA ALA A 20 2.72 9.16 -2.75
C ALA A 20 3.33 7.75 -2.57
N LEU A 21 3.00 7.04 -1.48
CA LEU A 21 3.40 5.65 -1.30
C LEU A 21 2.72 4.74 -2.32
N ALA A 22 1.41 4.91 -2.54
CA ALA A 22 0.65 4.13 -3.52
C ALA A 22 1.23 4.29 -4.93
N THR A 23 1.50 5.52 -5.39
CA THR A 23 2.10 5.79 -6.70
C THR A 23 3.48 5.16 -6.85
N LYS A 24 4.31 5.17 -5.80
CA LYS A 24 5.62 4.50 -5.82
C LYS A 24 5.49 2.98 -5.94
N LEU A 25 4.55 2.38 -5.22
CA LEU A 25 4.27 0.95 -5.31
C LEU A 25 3.71 0.56 -6.67
N ALA A 26 2.84 1.38 -7.26
CA ALA A 26 2.32 1.17 -8.61
C ALA A 26 3.44 1.16 -9.66
N GLY A 27 4.44 2.04 -9.52
CA GLY A 27 5.57 2.12 -10.44
C GLY A 27 6.51 0.90 -10.45
N ILE A 28 6.41 0.01 -9.45
CA ILE A 28 7.20 -1.23 -9.36
C ILE A 28 6.34 -2.49 -9.45
N ALA A 29 5.01 -2.36 -9.54
CA ALA A 29 4.11 -3.50 -9.62
C ALA A 29 4.15 -4.11 -11.03
N GLU A 30 4.16 -5.43 -11.08
CA GLU A 30 4.23 -6.20 -12.33
C GLU A 30 2.90 -6.93 -12.60
N PRO A 31 2.61 -7.26 -13.88
CA PRO A 31 1.43 -8.07 -14.20
C PRO A 31 1.44 -9.40 -13.44
N GLY A 32 0.39 -9.64 -12.66
CA GLY A 32 0.25 -10.82 -11.81
C GLY A 32 0.38 -10.53 -10.32
N ASP A 33 0.85 -9.34 -9.93
CA ASP A 33 0.89 -8.93 -8.53
C ASP A 33 -0.51 -8.74 -7.94
N VAL A 34 -0.70 -9.23 -6.71
CA VAL A 34 -1.94 -9.08 -5.95
C VAL A 34 -1.64 -8.43 -4.60
N ILE A 35 -2.16 -7.21 -4.39
CA ILE A 35 -1.95 -6.44 -3.17
C ILE A 35 -3.25 -6.38 -2.37
N ALA A 36 -3.26 -7.02 -1.19
CA ALA A 36 -4.38 -6.97 -0.26
C ALA A 36 -4.24 -5.78 0.70
N LEU A 37 -5.25 -4.90 0.74
CA LEU A 37 -5.33 -3.78 1.69
C LEU A 37 -6.20 -4.16 2.89
N ILE A 38 -5.61 -4.15 4.09
CA ILE A 38 -6.26 -4.58 5.34
C ILE A 38 -6.19 -3.45 6.36
N GLY A 39 -7.27 -3.26 7.11
CA GLY A 39 -7.38 -2.24 8.17
C GLY A 39 -8.83 -1.84 8.42
N ASP A 40 -9.05 -1.05 9.46
CA ASP A 40 -10.39 -0.64 9.90
C ASP A 40 -11.08 0.34 8.94
N LEU A 41 -12.37 0.64 9.20
CA LEU A 41 -13.10 1.67 8.48
C LEU A 41 -12.40 3.03 8.65
N GLY A 42 -12.16 3.73 7.54
CA GLY A 42 -11.43 5.01 7.56
C GLY A 42 -9.91 4.89 7.57
N ALA A 43 -9.32 3.69 7.58
CA ALA A 43 -7.86 3.50 7.56
C ALA A 43 -7.14 3.95 6.26
N GLY A 44 -7.85 4.53 5.29
CA GLY A 44 -7.26 5.04 4.04
C GLY A 44 -7.07 4.01 2.92
N LYS A 45 -7.61 2.78 3.05
CA LYS A 45 -7.53 1.72 2.03
C LYS A 45 -8.02 2.18 0.65
N THR A 46 -9.18 2.83 0.58
CA THR A 46 -9.75 3.34 -0.68
C THR A 46 -8.91 4.47 -1.26
N SER A 47 -8.38 5.37 -0.42
CA SER A 47 -7.49 6.45 -0.87
C SER A 47 -6.19 5.90 -1.44
N PHE A 48 -5.61 4.87 -0.82
CA PHE A 48 -4.45 4.17 -1.35
C PHE A 48 -4.76 3.54 -2.71
N ALA A 49 -5.84 2.75 -2.82
CA ALA A 49 -6.19 2.07 -4.07
C ALA A 49 -6.43 3.06 -5.23
N ARG A 50 -7.08 4.19 -4.97
CA ARG A 50 -7.32 5.24 -5.97
C ARG A 50 -6.05 5.95 -6.44
N ALA A 51 -5.01 6.02 -5.61
CA ALA A 51 -3.74 6.63 -5.99
C ALA A 51 -2.74 5.62 -6.60
N PHE A 52 -3.08 4.33 -6.54
CA PHE A 52 -2.29 3.23 -7.10
C PHE A 52 -2.59 3.01 -8.59
N VAL A 53 -3.84 3.25 -9.04
CA VAL A 53 -4.28 3.06 -10.44
C VAL A 53 -4.59 4.37 -11.15
#